data_AF-A0A2G2IQT7-F1
#
_entry.id   AF-A0A2G2IQT7-F1
#
_cell.length_a   1.000
_cell.length_b   1.000
_cell.length_c   1.000
_cell.angle_alpha   90.00
_cell.angle_beta   90.00
_cell.angle_gamma   90.00
#
_symmetry.space_group_name_H-M   'P 1'
#
loop_
_entity.id
_entity.type
_entity.pdbx_description
1 polymer ?
#
loop_
_entity_poly.entity_id
_entity_poly.type
_entity_poly.pdbx_seq_one_letter_code
_entity_poly.pdbx_strand_id
1 'polypeptide(L)'
;MFKKEGFGRKLSQIRKAHKLSQLDFIAQLANAHKEFSDITQTTLSLWENGKREPSFLRRIAIARFFAAEYEMDEAEQKLMDKTKMIDLGHRPSFYPMAMSGITSVSFFDLTETQRNIVKQGHLIAYNEALTETMAAFPPSDYNVDLFMNENTIIGHYVANKAGLVVSFCSIDSMIAITMTLALSKRFTAVIIPIRVPAIASFFQDLHFEPYPTASIINFYKGNLQALLSNPFFKDLLNKNASLVRLSKAQKG
;
A
#
# COMPACT_ATOMS: atom_id res chain seq x y z
N MET A 1 -11.80 -22.70 0.56
CA MET A 1 -10.38 -22.70 0.18
C MET A 1 -10.25 -22.80 -1.33
N PHE A 2 -9.40 -21.94 -1.92
CA PHE A 2 -8.89 -22.06 -3.27
C PHE A 2 -7.62 -22.91 -3.26
N LYS A 3 -7.34 -23.56 -4.39
CA LYS A 3 -6.06 -24.21 -4.69
C LYS A 3 -5.91 -24.29 -6.20
N LYS A 4 -4.74 -24.66 -6.67
CA LYS A 4 -4.43 -24.79 -8.09
C LYS A 4 -5.35 -25.80 -8.78
N GLU A 5 -5.45 -27.01 -8.25
CA GLU A 5 -6.32 -28.06 -8.78
C GLU A 5 -7.79 -27.69 -8.59
N GLY A 6 -8.52 -27.58 -9.71
CA GLY A 6 -9.93 -27.21 -9.66
C GLY A 6 -10.20 -25.74 -9.39
N PHE A 7 -9.18 -24.86 -9.51
CA PHE A 7 -9.32 -23.41 -9.33
C PHE A 7 -10.51 -22.83 -10.09
N GLY A 8 -10.66 -23.18 -11.37
CA GLY A 8 -11.74 -22.69 -12.24
C GLY A 8 -13.15 -22.99 -11.71
N ARG A 9 -13.38 -24.24 -11.28
CA ARG A 9 -14.67 -24.65 -10.69
C ARG A 9 -14.95 -23.86 -9.41
N LYS A 10 -13.93 -23.70 -8.56
CA LYS A 10 -14.06 -22.96 -7.31
C LYS A 10 -14.33 -21.47 -7.53
N LEU A 11 -13.65 -20.88 -8.51
CA LEU A 11 -13.87 -19.50 -8.94
C LEU A 11 -15.31 -19.27 -9.39
N SER A 12 -15.82 -20.12 -10.30
CA SER A 12 -17.20 -20.02 -10.78
C SER A 12 -18.20 -20.15 -9.64
N GLN A 13 -17.99 -21.10 -8.72
CA GLN A 13 -18.85 -21.32 -7.56
C GLN A 13 -18.88 -20.08 -6.65
N ILE A 14 -17.72 -19.55 -6.25
CA ILE A 14 -17.63 -18.40 -5.34
C ILE A 14 -18.19 -17.15 -6.01
N ARG A 15 -17.82 -16.85 -7.25
CA ARG A 15 -18.35 -15.67 -7.97
C ARG A 15 -19.88 -15.69 -8.02
N LYS A 16 -20.48 -16.84 -8.34
CA LYS A 16 -21.95 -17.01 -8.35
C LYS A 16 -22.56 -16.88 -6.96
N ALA A 17 -21.91 -17.40 -5.91
CA ALA A 17 -22.36 -17.23 -4.53
C ALA A 17 -22.39 -15.76 -4.09
N HIS A 18 -21.45 -14.95 -4.60
CA HIS A 18 -21.43 -13.49 -4.43
C HIS A 18 -22.35 -12.74 -5.40
N LYS A 19 -23.16 -13.44 -6.21
CA LYS A 19 -24.10 -12.88 -7.20
C LYS A 19 -23.44 -11.95 -8.23
N LEU A 20 -22.16 -12.16 -8.53
CA LEU A 20 -21.44 -11.35 -9.50
C LEU A 20 -21.57 -11.95 -10.91
N SER A 21 -21.90 -11.14 -11.90
CA SER A 21 -21.72 -11.55 -13.30
C SER A 21 -20.23 -11.65 -13.63
N GLN A 22 -19.88 -12.30 -14.74
CA GLN A 22 -18.48 -12.36 -15.18
C GLN A 22 -17.93 -10.95 -15.48
N LEU A 23 -18.75 -10.10 -16.11
CA LEU A 23 -18.36 -8.72 -16.43
C LEU A 23 -18.18 -7.87 -15.16
N ASP A 24 -19.12 -7.96 -14.21
CA ASP A 24 -19.02 -7.21 -12.95
C ASP A 24 -17.78 -7.63 -12.15
N PHE A 25 -17.51 -8.94 -12.11
CA PHE A 25 -16.35 -9.45 -11.40
C PHE A 25 -15.04 -8.96 -12.01
N ILE A 26 -14.92 -8.97 -13.34
CA ILE A 26 -13.75 -8.43 -14.05
C ILE A 26 -13.59 -6.94 -13.77
N ALA A 27 -14.68 -6.17 -13.86
CA ALA A 27 -14.64 -4.73 -13.60
C ALA A 27 -14.18 -4.43 -12.16
N GLN A 28 -14.67 -5.18 -11.18
CA GLN A 28 -14.24 -5.05 -9.79
C GLN A 28 -12.77 -5.44 -9.58
N LEU A 29 -12.30 -6.52 -10.23
CA LEU A 29 -10.89 -6.92 -10.17
C LEU A 29 -9.98 -5.88 -10.82
N ALA A 30 -10.33 -5.38 -12.01
CA ALA A 30 -9.57 -4.36 -12.73
C ALA A 30 -9.48 -3.07 -11.91
N ASN A 31 -10.58 -2.63 -11.27
CA ASN A 31 -10.58 -1.49 -10.36
C ASN A 31 -9.74 -1.74 -9.10
N ALA A 32 -9.61 -2.98 -8.66
CA ALA A 32 -8.84 -3.31 -7.46
C ALA A 32 -7.35 -3.50 -7.76
N HIS A 33 -6.94 -4.00 -8.93
CA HIS A 33 -5.54 -4.26 -9.23
C HIS A 33 -5.24 -4.28 -10.74
N LYS A 34 -4.21 -3.55 -11.18
CA LYS A 34 -3.82 -3.37 -12.60
C LYS A 34 -3.56 -4.66 -13.37
N GLU A 35 -3.05 -5.70 -12.69
CA GLU A 35 -2.86 -7.05 -13.25
C GLU A 35 -4.13 -7.68 -13.87
N PHE A 36 -5.32 -7.13 -13.56
CA PHE A 36 -6.59 -7.60 -14.12
C PHE A 36 -7.18 -6.69 -15.21
N SER A 37 -6.52 -5.56 -15.54
CA SER A 37 -7.04 -4.59 -16.51
C SER A 37 -7.15 -5.13 -17.93
N ASP A 38 -6.39 -6.19 -18.26
CA ASP A 38 -6.37 -6.88 -19.56
C ASP A 38 -7.34 -8.07 -19.65
N ILE A 39 -8.03 -8.41 -18.55
CA ILE A 39 -8.89 -9.59 -18.50
C ILE A 39 -10.22 -9.33 -19.19
N THR A 40 -10.57 -10.19 -20.14
CA THR A 40 -11.86 -10.17 -20.83
C THR A 40 -12.80 -11.23 -20.26
N GLN A 41 -14.11 -11.09 -20.57
CA GLN A 41 -15.11 -12.10 -20.22
C GLN A 41 -14.73 -13.49 -20.77
N THR A 42 -14.17 -13.53 -21.98
CA THR A 42 -13.68 -14.76 -22.61
C THR A 42 -12.56 -15.39 -21.80
N THR A 43 -11.58 -14.61 -21.35
CA THR A 43 -10.47 -15.11 -20.51
C THR A 43 -11.00 -15.69 -19.21
N LEU A 44 -11.90 -14.99 -18.53
CA LEU A 44 -12.52 -15.49 -17.30
C LEU A 44 -13.32 -16.78 -17.54
N SER A 45 -14.07 -16.86 -18.64
CA SER A 45 -14.80 -18.07 -19.03
C SER A 45 -13.87 -19.26 -19.26
N LEU A 46 -12.71 -19.05 -19.88
CA LEU A 46 -11.70 -20.10 -20.05
C LEU A 46 -11.13 -20.56 -18.70
N TRP A 47 -10.92 -19.64 -17.75
CA TRP A 47 -10.50 -19.98 -16.39
C TRP A 47 -11.55 -20.80 -15.66
N GLU A 48 -12.81 -20.36 -15.66
CA GLU A 48 -13.90 -21.05 -14.96
C GLU A 48 -14.16 -22.47 -15.49
N ASN A 49 -14.00 -22.67 -16.79
CA ASN A 49 -14.16 -23.96 -17.44
C ASN A 49 -12.90 -24.84 -17.36
N GLY A 50 -11.81 -24.36 -16.74
CA GLY A 50 -10.55 -25.09 -16.63
C GLY A 50 -9.81 -25.28 -17.95
N LYS A 51 -10.19 -24.53 -19.00
CA LYS A 51 -9.52 -24.56 -20.32
C LYS A 51 -8.20 -23.79 -20.32
N ARG A 52 -8.04 -22.85 -19.38
CA ARG A 52 -6.81 -22.08 -19.15
C ARG A 52 -6.63 -21.84 -17.66
N GLU A 53 -5.39 -21.84 -17.19
CA GLU A 53 -5.08 -21.51 -15.80
C GLU A 53 -4.63 -20.04 -15.67
N PRO A 54 -5.12 -19.27 -14.68
CA PRO A 54 -4.54 -17.97 -14.35
C PRO A 54 -3.12 -18.14 -13.79
N SER A 55 -2.29 -17.09 -13.80
CA SER A 55 -0.97 -17.12 -13.15
C SER A 55 -1.08 -17.29 -11.63
N PHE A 56 0.01 -17.69 -10.97
CA PHE A 56 0.05 -17.85 -9.51
C PHE A 56 -0.34 -16.54 -8.78
N LEU A 57 0.18 -15.39 -9.21
CA LEU A 57 -0.22 -14.08 -8.68
C LEU A 57 -1.74 -13.86 -8.81
N ARG A 58 -2.29 -14.09 -10.01
CA ARG A 58 -3.74 -13.91 -10.26
C ARG A 58 -4.58 -14.85 -9.40
N ARG A 59 -4.15 -16.09 -9.18
CA ARG A 59 -4.85 -17.04 -8.29
C ARG A 59 -4.87 -16.58 -6.84
N ILE A 60 -3.73 -16.16 -6.30
CA ILE A 60 -3.66 -15.62 -4.93
C ILE A 60 -4.50 -14.35 -4.82
N ALA A 61 -4.34 -13.41 -5.75
CA ALA A 61 -5.10 -12.17 -5.74
C ALA A 61 -6.61 -12.47 -5.80
N ILE A 62 -7.09 -13.31 -6.71
CA ILE A 62 -8.52 -13.70 -6.74
C ILE A 62 -8.98 -14.31 -5.40
N ALA A 63 -8.19 -15.17 -4.77
CA ALA A 63 -8.53 -15.70 -3.45
C ALA A 63 -8.65 -14.59 -2.40
N ARG A 64 -7.70 -13.64 -2.37
CA ARG A 64 -7.72 -12.49 -1.46
C ARG A 64 -8.84 -11.51 -1.73
N PHE A 65 -9.23 -11.31 -2.98
CA PHE A 65 -10.39 -10.50 -3.36
C PHE A 65 -11.67 -10.99 -2.65
N PHE A 66 -11.84 -12.31 -2.57
CA PHE A 66 -12.96 -12.94 -1.87
C PHE A 66 -12.71 -13.19 -0.37
N ALA A 67 -11.61 -12.67 0.20
CA ALA A 67 -11.17 -12.97 1.57
C ALA A 67 -11.10 -14.48 1.87
N ALA A 68 -10.73 -15.28 0.87
CA ALA A 68 -10.62 -16.73 0.97
C ALA A 68 -9.16 -17.18 1.06
N GLU A 69 -8.94 -18.31 1.72
CA GLU A 69 -7.63 -18.96 1.79
C GLU A 69 -7.24 -19.59 0.46
N TYR A 70 -5.93 -19.62 0.20
CA TYR A 70 -5.30 -20.29 -0.94
C TYR A 70 -4.29 -21.31 -0.42
N GLU A 71 -4.49 -22.58 -0.75
CA GLU A 71 -3.55 -23.68 -0.48
C GLU A 71 -2.52 -23.73 -1.61
N MET A 72 -1.23 -23.58 -1.24
CA MET A 72 -0.11 -23.59 -2.19
C MET A 72 0.42 -25.01 -2.36
N ASP A 73 0.73 -25.39 -3.61
CA ASP A 73 1.52 -26.58 -3.88
C ASP A 73 3.01 -26.39 -3.49
N GLU A 74 3.81 -27.46 -3.50
CA GLU A 74 5.24 -27.36 -3.12
C GLU A 74 6.04 -26.40 -4.00
N ALA A 75 5.70 -26.29 -5.30
CA ALA A 75 6.41 -25.41 -6.23
C ALA A 75 6.04 -23.94 -5.97
N GLU A 76 4.77 -23.67 -5.71
CA GLU A 76 4.25 -22.37 -5.30
C GLU A 76 4.83 -21.92 -3.96
N GLN A 77 4.96 -22.83 -3.00
CA GLN A 77 5.60 -22.54 -1.71
C GLN A 77 7.08 -22.17 -1.89
N LYS A 78 7.83 -22.91 -2.73
CA LYS A 78 9.22 -22.57 -3.07
C LYS A 78 9.34 -21.21 -3.74
N LEU A 79 8.40 -20.85 -4.61
CA LEU A 79 8.35 -19.50 -5.22
C LEU A 79 8.09 -18.43 -4.15
N MET A 80 7.11 -18.65 -3.27
CA MET A 80 6.81 -17.72 -2.18
C MET A 80 8.00 -17.52 -1.25
N ASP A 81 8.72 -18.59 -0.90
CA ASP A 81 9.87 -18.54 -0.01
C ASP A 81 11.01 -17.69 -0.57
N LYS A 82 11.25 -17.73 -1.89
CA LYS A 82 12.24 -16.86 -2.56
C LYS A 82 11.92 -15.37 -2.41
N THR A 83 10.65 -15.02 -2.25
CA THR A 83 10.21 -13.62 -2.15
C THR A 83 10.36 -13.06 -0.74
N LYS A 84 10.63 -13.89 0.28
CA LYS A 84 10.72 -13.46 1.69
C LYS A 84 11.84 -12.45 1.95
N MET A 85 12.88 -12.46 1.13
CA MET A 85 14.02 -11.53 1.21
C MET A 85 13.71 -10.12 0.68
N ILE A 86 12.55 -9.94 0.03
CA ILE A 86 12.13 -8.61 -0.44
C ILE A 86 11.84 -7.73 0.76
N ASP A 87 12.62 -6.66 0.88
CA ASP A 87 12.44 -5.65 1.91
C ASP A 87 11.12 -4.89 1.70
N LEU A 88 10.36 -4.81 2.78
CA LEU A 88 9.09 -4.07 2.85
C LEU A 88 9.23 -2.80 3.71
N GLY A 89 10.47 -2.40 4.01
CA GLY A 89 10.79 -1.27 4.87
C GLY A 89 10.40 -1.48 6.33
N HIS A 90 10.13 -2.73 6.73
CA HIS A 90 9.78 -3.07 8.10
C HIS A 90 11.05 -3.20 8.94
N ARG A 91 11.22 -2.30 9.90
CA ARG A 91 12.10 -2.53 11.05
C ARG A 91 11.19 -2.61 12.27
N PRO A 92 10.96 -3.80 12.86
CA PRO A 92 10.21 -3.85 14.10
C PRO A 92 10.98 -3.05 15.14
N SER A 93 10.28 -2.18 15.87
CA SER A 93 10.86 -1.56 17.06
C SER A 93 11.23 -2.68 18.05
N PHE A 94 12.43 -2.61 18.61
CA PHE A 94 12.86 -3.54 19.67
C PHE A 94 11.96 -3.44 20.90
N TYR A 95 11.41 -2.25 21.16
CA TYR A 95 10.50 -2.00 22.25
C TYR A 95 9.07 -1.81 21.74
N PRO A 96 8.07 -2.47 22.34
CA PRO A 96 6.68 -2.24 21.99
C PRO A 96 6.29 -0.82 22.42
N MET A 97 6.08 0.07 21.45
CA MET A 97 5.60 1.43 21.69
C MET A 97 4.12 1.52 21.34
N ALA A 98 3.32 2.00 22.29
CA ALA A 98 1.90 2.27 22.09
C ALA A 98 1.68 3.75 21.76
N MET A 99 0.86 4.05 20.75
CA MET A 99 0.50 5.45 20.49
C MET A 99 -0.37 6.00 21.62
N SER A 100 0.03 7.14 22.17
CA SER A 100 -0.70 7.90 23.19
C SER A 100 -1.59 9.00 22.62
N GLY A 101 -1.24 9.56 21.44
CA GLY A 101 -2.01 10.64 20.84
C GLY A 101 -1.43 11.15 19.53
N ILE A 102 -2.17 12.08 18.90
CA ILE A 102 -1.75 12.81 17.70
C ILE A 102 -1.81 14.30 18.01
N THR A 103 -0.71 15.01 17.74
CA THR A 103 -0.62 16.46 17.88
C THR A 103 -0.49 17.09 16.50
N SER A 104 -1.48 17.89 16.09
CA SER A 104 -1.49 18.61 14.82
C SER A 104 -1.10 20.08 15.04
N VAL A 105 -0.04 20.53 14.37
CA VAL A 105 0.47 21.91 14.48
C VAL A 105 0.90 22.43 13.11
N SER A 106 0.88 23.76 12.93
CA SER A 106 1.52 24.39 11.77
C SER A 106 3.01 24.04 11.75
N PHE A 107 3.58 23.85 10.56
CA PHE A 107 5.02 23.62 10.42
C PHE A 107 5.84 24.78 10.99
N PHE A 108 5.32 26.01 10.94
CA PHE A 108 6.00 27.19 11.49
C PHE A 108 5.93 27.23 13.01
N ASP A 109 4.91 26.63 13.62
CA ASP A 109 4.67 26.67 15.08
C ASP A 109 5.32 25.50 15.83
N LEU A 110 6.03 24.60 15.14
CA LEU A 110 6.83 23.55 15.78
C LEU A 110 7.88 24.15 16.70
N THR A 111 8.02 23.56 17.90
CA THR A 111 9.16 23.86 18.77
C THR A 111 10.46 23.48 18.08
N GLU A 112 11.58 24.08 18.50
CA GLU A 112 12.89 23.78 17.91
C GLU A 112 13.22 22.28 17.97
N THR A 113 12.95 21.64 19.11
CA THR A 113 13.13 20.18 19.29
C THR A 113 12.28 19.37 18.31
N GLN A 114 10.98 19.68 18.18
CA GLN A 114 10.10 18.96 17.25
C GLN A 114 10.53 19.15 15.80
N ARG A 115 10.88 20.40 15.43
CA ARG A 115 11.36 20.72 14.08
C ARG A 115 12.63 19.96 13.73
N ASN A 116 13.57 19.86 14.67
CA ASN A 116 14.81 19.12 14.48
C ASN A 116 14.53 17.62 14.32
N ILE A 117 13.66 17.03 15.14
CA ILE A 117 13.27 15.61 15.01
C ILE A 117 12.60 15.34 13.66
N VAL A 118 11.66 16.18 13.24
CA VAL A 118 10.95 16.04 11.95
C VAL A 118 11.94 16.14 10.78
N LYS A 119 12.81 17.16 10.76
CA LYS A 119 13.81 17.34 9.71
C LYS A 119 14.82 16.18 9.66
N GLN A 120 15.34 15.75 10.81
CA GLN A 120 16.28 14.63 10.89
C GLN A 120 15.64 13.32 10.48
N GLY A 121 14.42 13.03 10.95
CA GLY A 121 13.68 11.84 10.56
C GLY A 121 13.43 11.78 9.06
N HIS A 122 13.06 12.91 8.45
CA HIS A 122 12.92 13.03 7.00
C HIS A 122 14.25 12.78 6.27
N LEU A 123 15.33 13.47 6.67
CA LEU A 123 16.65 13.33 6.05
C LEU A 123 17.15 11.88 6.10
N ILE A 124 16.99 11.20 7.24
CA ILE A 124 17.37 9.80 7.39
C ILE A 124 16.51 8.89 6.49
N ALA A 125 15.21 9.18 6.36
CA ALA A 125 14.30 8.34 5.61
C ALA A 125 14.47 8.47 4.09
N TYR A 126 14.84 9.65 3.60
CA TYR A 126 14.79 10.00 2.19
C TYR A 126 16.11 10.46 1.58
N ASN A 127 17.13 10.73 2.41
CA ASN A 127 18.42 11.26 1.98
C ASN A 127 18.31 12.60 1.20
N GLU A 128 17.31 13.40 1.52
CA GLU A 128 17.06 14.76 1.01
C GLU A 128 16.67 15.65 2.20
N ALA A 129 17.01 16.93 2.19
CA ALA A 129 16.55 17.82 3.25
C ALA A 129 15.06 18.14 3.07
N LEU A 130 14.27 18.14 4.16
CA LEU A 130 12.84 18.43 4.08
C LEU A 130 12.52 19.77 3.39
N THR A 131 13.38 20.77 3.57
CA THR A 131 13.24 22.08 2.91
C THR A 131 13.44 22.00 1.39
N GLU A 132 14.34 21.13 0.92
CA GLU A 132 14.54 20.87 -0.51
C GLU A 132 13.32 20.16 -1.09
N THR A 133 12.81 19.13 -0.40
CA THR A 133 11.57 18.44 -0.79
C THR A 133 10.39 19.40 -0.86
N MET A 134 10.22 20.27 0.13
CA MET A 134 9.15 21.28 0.13
C MET A 134 9.29 22.27 -1.03
N ALA A 135 10.52 22.67 -1.38
CA ALA A 135 10.81 23.58 -2.47
C ALA A 135 10.59 22.96 -3.87
N ALA A 136 10.53 21.63 -3.97
CA ALA A 136 10.19 20.92 -5.20
C ALA A 136 8.70 21.04 -5.60
N PHE A 137 7.87 21.64 -4.74
CA PHE A 137 6.45 21.88 -4.97
C PHE A 137 6.11 23.37 -4.90
N PRO A 138 4.97 23.81 -5.45
CA PRO A 138 4.50 25.18 -5.28
C PRO A 138 4.44 25.58 -3.79
N PRO A 139 4.79 26.84 -3.44
CA PRO A 139 4.71 27.33 -2.07
C PRO A 139 3.35 27.05 -1.45
N SER A 140 3.34 26.54 -0.22
CA SER A 140 2.13 26.11 0.47
C SER A 140 2.29 26.17 1.98
N ASP A 141 1.16 26.31 2.68
CA ASP A 141 1.10 26.16 4.13
C ASP A 141 1.06 24.68 4.49
N TYR A 142 2.02 24.26 5.32
CA TYR A 142 2.13 22.87 5.77
C TYR A 142 1.74 22.74 7.23
N ASN A 143 0.98 21.68 7.52
CA ASN A 143 0.73 21.20 8.87
C ASN A 143 1.53 19.93 9.11
N VAL A 144 1.87 19.70 10.37
CA VAL A 144 2.57 18.51 10.84
C VAL A 144 1.68 17.80 11.84
N ASP A 145 1.40 16.54 11.55
CA ASP A 145 0.76 15.65 12.50
C ASP A 145 1.85 14.77 13.12
N LEU A 146 2.07 14.95 14.42
CA LEU A 146 3.03 14.22 15.23
C LEU A 146 2.30 13.09 15.95
N PHE A 147 2.74 11.85 15.72
CA PHE A 147 2.24 10.66 16.38
C PHE A 147 3.11 10.40 17.60
N MET A 148 2.50 10.40 18.79
CA MET A 148 3.21 10.47 20.06
C MET A 148 3.09 9.17 20.85
N ASN A 149 4.17 8.72 21.47
CA ASN A 149 4.17 7.83 22.65
C ASN A 149 4.64 8.68 23.83
N GLU A 150 3.71 9.08 24.69
CA GLU A 150 3.93 10.08 25.74
C GLU A 150 4.57 11.35 25.15
N ASN A 151 5.82 11.65 25.53
CA ASN A 151 6.55 12.81 25.05
C ASN A 151 7.47 12.52 23.85
N THR A 152 7.43 11.32 23.29
CA THR A 152 8.29 10.88 22.19
C THR A 152 7.54 10.84 20.86
N ILE A 153 8.10 11.45 19.82
CA ILE A 153 7.57 11.35 18.45
C ILE A 153 7.95 9.97 17.89
N ILE A 154 6.95 9.15 17.59
CA ILE A 154 7.09 7.80 17.01
C ILE A 154 6.72 7.75 15.52
N GLY A 155 6.16 8.85 15.00
CA GLY A 155 5.88 9.04 13.59
C GLY A 155 5.45 10.47 13.30
N HIS A 156 5.60 10.90 12.05
CA HIS A 156 5.10 12.19 11.61
C HIS A 156 4.75 12.16 10.13
N TYR A 157 3.79 12.98 9.74
CA TYR A 157 3.71 13.44 8.36
C TYR A 157 3.59 14.95 8.28
N VAL A 158 4.11 15.51 7.19
CA VAL A 158 4.02 16.92 6.85
C VAL A 158 3.16 17.04 5.61
N ALA A 159 2.02 17.72 5.70
CA ALA A 159 1.05 17.79 4.61
C ALA A 159 0.42 19.18 4.49
N ASN A 160 0.13 19.59 3.25
CA ASN A 160 -0.67 20.80 3.01
C ASN A 160 -2.18 20.48 2.99
N LYS A 161 -3.00 21.53 2.89
CA LYS A 161 -4.47 21.41 2.85
C LYS A 161 -5.01 20.67 1.62
N ALA A 162 -4.21 20.52 0.56
CA ALA A 162 -4.60 19.84 -0.68
C ALA A 162 -4.27 18.34 -0.68
N GLY A 163 -3.69 17.81 0.40
CA GLY A 163 -3.30 16.39 0.49
C GLY A 163 -1.95 16.08 -0.16
N LEU A 164 -1.11 17.09 -0.43
CA LEU A 164 0.30 16.87 -0.73
C LEU A 164 1.04 16.62 0.58
N VAL A 165 1.52 15.39 0.76
CA VAL A 165 2.35 14.96 1.88
C VAL A 165 3.80 15.02 1.41
N VAL A 166 4.65 15.82 2.06
CA VAL A 166 6.08 15.98 1.71
C VAL A 166 7.02 15.17 2.61
N SER A 167 6.53 14.70 3.75
CA SER A 167 7.25 13.79 4.63
C SER A 167 6.28 12.76 5.22
N PHE A 168 6.68 11.49 5.26
CA PHE A 168 5.90 10.41 5.86
C PHE A 168 6.84 9.40 6.54
N CYS A 169 7.11 9.59 7.83
CA CYS A 169 8.07 8.80 8.57
C CYS A 169 7.42 8.13 9.78
N SER A 170 7.72 6.87 10.01
CA SER A 170 7.23 6.09 11.15
C SER A 170 8.33 5.20 11.69
N ILE A 171 8.24 4.86 12.98
CA ILE A 171 9.19 3.95 13.62
C ILE A 171 8.97 2.49 13.22
N ASP A 172 7.74 2.13 12.85
CA ASP A 172 7.37 0.81 12.36
C ASP A 172 6.15 0.85 11.41
N SER A 173 5.72 -0.33 10.96
CA SER A 173 4.60 -0.51 10.05
C SER A 173 3.23 -0.28 10.70
N MET A 174 3.08 -0.56 12.00
CA MET A 174 1.82 -0.33 12.72
C MET A 174 1.54 1.17 12.83
N ILE A 175 2.57 1.96 13.11
CA ILE A 175 2.47 3.43 13.11
C ILE A 175 2.23 3.95 11.69
N ALA A 176 2.91 3.41 10.67
CA ALA A 176 2.65 3.78 9.26
C ALA A 176 1.18 3.54 8.85
N ILE A 177 0.60 2.40 9.27
CA ILE A 177 -0.81 2.09 9.03
C ILE A 177 -1.71 3.10 9.73
N THR A 178 -1.44 3.39 11.00
CA THR A 178 -2.20 4.36 11.79
C THR A 178 -2.14 5.75 11.15
N MET A 179 -0.97 6.17 10.68
CA MET A 179 -0.78 7.43 9.94
C MET A 179 -1.58 7.46 8.64
N THR A 180 -1.62 6.34 7.90
CA THR A 180 -2.42 6.21 6.66
C THR A 180 -3.92 6.34 6.97
N LEU A 181 -4.40 5.74 8.06
CA LEU A 181 -5.78 5.86 8.52
C LEU A 181 -6.11 7.28 9.03
N ALA A 182 -5.15 8.00 9.60
CA ALA A 182 -5.34 9.40 9.97
C ALA A 182 -5.43 10.31 8.75
N LEU A 183 -4.55 10.10 7.76
CA LEU A 183 -4.60 10.84 6.48
C LEU A 183 -5.93 10.64 5.76
N SER A 184 -6.47 9.42 5.73
CA SER A 184 -7.72 9.14 5.01
C SER A 184 -8.96 9.80 5.62
N LYS A 185 -8.91 10.16 6.91
CA LYS A 185 -9.97 10.95 7.55
C LYS A 185 -9.96 12.41 7.10
N ARG A 186 -8.84 12.89 6.57
CA ARG A 186 -8.63 14.29 6.15
C ARG A 186 -8.69 14.46 4.63
N PHE A 187 -8.23 13.46 3.88
CA PHE A 187 -8.02 13.56 2.44
C PHE A 187 -8.59 12.36 1.70
N THR A 188 -9.40 12.62 0.68
CA THR A 188 -9.87 11.59 -0.26
C THR A 188 -8.74 11.15 -1.20
N ALA A 189 -7.97 12.11 -1.72
CA ALA A 189 -6.84 11.87 -2.60
C ALA A 189 -5.58 12.53 -2.01
N VAL A 190 -4.42 11.89 -2.23
CA VAL A 190 -3.13 12.38 -1.73
C VAL A 190 -2.06 12.24 -2.79
N ILE A 191 -1.02 13.06 -2.63
CA ILE A 191 0.30 12.86 -3.22
C ILE A 191 1.22 12.54 -2.04
N ILE A 192 1.85 11.36 -2.04
CA ILE A 192 2.61 10.86 -0.88
C ILE A 192 3.96 10.26 -1.32
N PRO A 193 5.05 10.46 -0.55
CA PRO A 193 6.32 9.84 -0.83
C PRO A 193 6.29 8.35 -0.48
N ILE A 194 6.77 7.49 -1.39
CA ILE A 194 6.90 6.05 -1.14
C ILE A 194 8.35 5.64 -1.33
N ARG A 195 9.06 5.39 -0.22
CA ARG A 195 10.50 5.06 -0.24
C ARG A 195 10.81 3.62 -0.62
N VAL A 196 9.94 2.68 -0.25
CA VAL A 196 10.24 1.24 -0.37
C VAL A 196 9.83 0.79 -1.78
N PRO A 197 10.76 0.29 -2.62
CA PRO A 197 10.44 -0.07 -4.00
C PRO A 197 9.33 -1.11 -4.13
N ALA A 198 9.27 -2.10 -3.22
CA ALA A 198 8.22 -3.11 -3.21
C ALA A 198 6.84 -2.51 -2.91
N ILE A 199 6.76 -1.57 -1.96
CA ILE A 199 5.52 -0.86 -1.64
C ILE A 199 5.12 0.07 -2.79
N ALA A 200 6.08 0.76 -3.42
CA ALA A 200 5.82 1.61 -4.57
C ALA A 200 5.26 0.81 -5.76
N SER A 201 5.85 -0.35 -6.07
CA SER A 201 5.32 -1.25 -7.10
C SER A 201 3.91 -1.74 -6.78
N PHE A 202 3.63 -2.06 -5.51
CA PHE A 202 2.31 -2.48 -5.07
C PHE A 202 1.28 -1.35 -5.13
N PHE A 203 1.62 -0.14 -4.69
CA PHE A 203 0.73 1.02 -4.79
C PHE A 203 0.39 1.32 -6.25
N GLN A 204 1.37 1.18 -7.16
CA GLN A 204 1.11 1.29 -8.59
C GLN A 204 0.12 0.24 -9.09
N ASP A 205 0.23 -0.99 -8.61
CA ASP A 205 -0.75 -2.03 -8.93
C ASP A 205 -2.15 -1.70 -8.41
N LEU A 206 -2.25 -0.95 -7.31
CA LEU A 206 -3.50 -0.45 -6.75
C LEU A 206 -3.90 0.94 -7.32
N HIS A 207 -3.43 1.28 -8.52
CA HIS A 207 -3.78 2.52 -9.25
C HIS A 207 -3.28 3.83 -8.64
N PHE A 208 -2.21 3.79 -7.85
CA PHE A 208 -1.44 5.00 -7.60
C PHE A 208 -0.51 5.27 -8.77
N GLU A 209 -0.47 6.51 -9.24
CA GLU A 209 0.39 6.90 -10.36
C GLU A 209 1.61 7.66 -9.86
N PRO A 210 2.80 7.46 -10.47
CA PRO A 210 3.95 8.33 -10.22
C PRO A 210 3.57 9.80 -10.40
N TYR A 211 3.95 10.65 -9.47
CA TYR A 211 3.74 12.09 -9.52
C TYR A 211 5.06 12.78 -9.85
N PRO A 212 5.15 13.51 -10.98
CA PRO A 212 6.39 14.16 -11.38
C PRO A 212 6.74 15.29 -10.41
N THR A 213 8.00 15.30 -9.97
CA THR A 213 8.55 16.32 -9.06
C THR A 213 10.02 16.54 -9.38
N ALA A 214 10.57 17.67 -8.92
CA ALA A 214 12.00 17.96 -8.97
C ALA A 214 12.79 17.34 -7.80
N SER A 215 12.10 16.84 -6.77
CA SER A 215 12.71 16.13 -5.64
C SER A 215 13.29 14.79 -6.07
N ILE A 216 14.34 14.33 -5.40
CA ILE A 216 14.91 12.98 -5.62
C ILE A 216 13.98 11.88 -5.09
N ILE A 217 12.98 12.24 -4.29
CA ILE A 217 12.02 11.32 -3.68
C ILE A 217 10.94 10.98 -4.69
N ASN A 218 10.58 9.70 -4.77
CA ASN A 218 9.46 9.25 -5.59
C ASN A 218 8.13 9.52 -4.89
N PHE A 219 7.29 10.34 -5.53
CA PHE A 219 5.93 10.62 -5.08
C PHE A 219 4.92 9.86 -5.91
N TYR A 220 3.80 9.52 -5.28
CA TYR A 220 2.69 8.82 -5.91
C TYR A 220 1.38 9.51 -5.58
N LYS A 221 0.54 9.68 -6.59
CA LYS A 221 -0.80 10.24 -6.48
C LYS A 221 -1.83 9.13 -6.51
N GLY A 222 -2.78 9.15 -5.59
CA GLY A 222 -3.87 8.18 -5.58
C GLY A 222 -5.01 8.55 -4.64
N ASN A 223 -6.04 7.71 -4.65
CA ASN A 223 -7.22 7.87 -3.80
C ASN A 223 -7.09 6.98 -2.55
N LEU A 224 -7.01 7.60 -1.36
CA LEU A 224 -6.87 6.87 -0.09
C LEU A 224 -8.12 6.07 0.26
N GLN A 225 -9.31 6.58 -0.05
CA GLN A 225 -10.55 5.86 0.24
C GLN A 225 -10.65 4.59 -0.62
N ALA A 226 -10.29 4.68 -1.91
CA ALA A 226 -10.17 3.53 -2.79
C ALA A 226 -9.13 2.53 -2.25
N LEU A 227 -7.95 3.01 -1.85
CA LEU A 227 -6.90 2.18 -1.24
C LEU A 227 -7.39 1.42 -0.01
N LEU A 228 -8.04 2.11 0.95
CA LEU A 228 -8.53 1.48 2.18
C LEU A 228 -9.69 0.52 1.95
N SER A 229 -10.50 0.77 0.93
CA SER A 229 -11.59 -0.14 0.53
C SER A 229 -11.07 -1.39 -0.20
N ASN A 230 -9.88 -1.30 -0.79
CA ASN A 230 -9.29 -2.32 -1.64
C ASN A 230 -8.99 -3.62 -0.86
N PRO A 231 -9.47 -4.79 -1.32
CA PRO A 231 -9.26 -6.06 -0.62
C PRO A 231 -7.77 -6.44 -0.52
N PHE A 232 -6.94 -6.06 -1.49
CA PHE A 232 -5.51 -6.35 -1.49
C PHE A 232 -4.75 -5.52 -0.46
N PHE A 233 -5.15 -4.25 -0.27
CA PHE A 233 -4.57 -3.41 0.76
C PHE A 233 -4.96 -3.90 2.16
N LYS A 234 -6.20 -4.35 2.35
CA LYS A 234 -6.66 -4.93 3.62
C LYS A 234 -5.85 -6.17 4.02
N ASP A 235 -5.45 -7.00 3.07
CA ASP A 235 -4.57 -8.16 3.33
C ASP A 235 -3.21 -7.71 3.88
N LEU A 236 -2.63 -6.64 3.30
CA LEU A 236 -1.40 -6.02 3.81
C LEU A 236 -1.58 -5.50 5.25
N LEU A 237 -2.71 -4.86 5.55
CA LEU A 237 -3.04 -4.38 6.90
C LEU A 237 -3.13 -5.54 7.91
N ASN A 238 -3.56 -6.72 7.47
CA ASN A 238 -3.63 -7.94 8.27
C ASN A 238 -2.28 -8.67 8.39
N LYS A 239 -1.16 -7.95 8.19
CA LYS A 239 0.23 -8.46 8.26
C LYS A 239 0.54 -9.54 7.22
N ASN A 240 -0.25 -9.63 6.16
CA ASN A 240 0.01 -10.54 5.05
C ASN A 240 0.55 -9.77 3.84
N ALA A 241 1.86 -9.82 3.65
CA ALA A 241 2.53 -9.13 2.55
C ALA A 241 2.86 -10.03 1.35
N SER A 242 2.26 -11.22 1.25
CA SER A 242 2.54 -12.16 0.16
C SER A 242 2.26 -11.56 -1.22
N LEU A 243 1.17 -10.81 -1.39
CA LEU A 243 0.85 -10.15 -2.66
C LEU A 243 1.87 -9.08 -3.04
N VAL A 244 2.29 -8.25 -2.08
CA VAL A 244 3.31 -7.21 -2.28
C VAL A 244 4.62 -7.83 -2.77
N ARG A 245 5.05 -8.90 -2.10
CA ARG A 245 6.30 -9.62 -2.42
C ARG A 245 6.23 -10.30 -3.79
N LEU A 246 5.12 -10.98 -4.10
CA LEU A 246 4.94 -11.62 -5.40
C LEU A 246 4.89 -10.62 -6.55
N SER A 247 4.15 -9.52 -6.40
CA SER A 247 4.11 -8.45 -7.40
C SER A 247 5.52 -7.93 -7.68
N LYS A 248 6.31 -7.65 -6.63
CA LYS A 248 7.67 -7.16 -6.80
C LYS A 248 8.59 -8.17 -7.49
N ALA A 249 8.49 -9.45 -7.13
CA ALA A 249 9.32 -10.51 -7.70
C ALA A 249 9.05 -10.78 -9.19
N GLN A 250 7.89 -10.38 -9.73
CA GLN A 250 7.58 -10.49 -11.15
C GLN A 250 8.11 -9.33 -11.98
N LYS A 251 8.40 -8.18 -11.34
CA LYS A 251 8.83 -6.94 -11.99
C LYS A 251 10.33 -6.66 -11.87
N GLY A 252 11.07 -7.48 -11.12
CA GLY A 252 12.53 -7.40 -10.96
C GLY A 252 13.18 -8.62 -11.60
#